data_AF-A0ABD6DJ91-F1
#
_entry.id   AF-A0ABD6DJ91-F1
#
_cell.length_a   1.000
_cell.length_b   1.000
_cell.length_c   1.000
_cell.angle_alpha   90.00
_cell.angle_beta   90.00
_cell.angle_gamma   90.00
#
_symmetry.space_group_name_H-M   'P 1'
#
loop_
_entity.id
_entity.type
_entity.pdbx_description
1 polymer ?
#
loop_
_entity_poly.entity_id
_entity_poly.type
_entity_poly.pdbx_seq_one_letter_code
_entity_poly.pdbx_strand_id
1 'polypeptide(L)'
;MSETTQNPMKPVFQMQRTMLESSQQATHEVIEAQKEAVAQMTESAEQYQSLSEQNVELSKKALHAYFDAVESVMPEGSVDFTEFEELLDEQYDALTENQARMLEASIEAMEENADAFDQYADSYTEVVDSSFDSFLEAHERIEASFEDASEQFEDAAEELTV
;
A
#
# COMPACT_ATOMS: atom_id res chain seq x y z
N MET A 1 -4.19 -42.28 39.77
CA MET A 1 -3.93 -41.44 38.60
C MET A 1 -4.79 -40.22 38.79
N SER A 2 -4.27 -39.26 39.55
CA SER A 2 -4.95 -37.98 39.75
C SER A 2 -4.64 -37.19 38.49
N GLU A 3 -5.58 -37.16 37.56
CA GLU A 3 -5.66 -36.05 36.61
C GLU A 3 -5.87 -34.81 37.47
N THR A 4 -4.78 -34.22 37.94
CA THR A 4 -4.77 -32.92 38.58
C THR A 4 -5.57 -32.00 37.69
N THR A 5 -6.61 -31.44 38.29
CA THR A 5 -7.54 -30.47 37.74
C THR A 5 -6.76 -29.38 37.01
N GLN A 6 -6.50 -29.55 35.71
CA GLN A 6 -5.99 -28.45 34.90
C GLN A 6 -7.01 -27.32 35.03
N ASN A 7 -6.55 -26.14 35.46
CA ASN A 7 -7.37 -24.94 35.58
C ASN A 7 -8.32 -24.85 34.37
N PRO A 8 -9.64 -25.01 34.56
CA PRO A 8 -10.59 -25.18 33.47
C PRO A 8 -10.70 -23.94 32.58
N MET A 9 -10.16 -22.80 33.02
CA MET A 9 -10.13 -21.55 32.28
C MET A 9 -8.89 -21.39 31.39
N LYS A 10 -7.83 -22.17 31.60
CA LYS A 10 -6.58 -22.08 30.82
C LYS A 10 -6.78 -22.24 29.31
N PRO A 11 -7.60 -23.19 28.81
CA PRO A 11 -7.91 -23.29 27.38
C PRO A 11 -8.62 -22.05 26.84
N VAL A 12 -9.46 -21.39 27.66
CA VAL A 12 -10.19 -20.17 27.29
C VAL A 12 -9.21 -19.00 27.14
N PHE A 13 -8.28 -18.83 28.08
CA PHE A 13 -7.24 -17.80 28.00
C PHE A 13 -6.32 -17.99 26.79
N GLN A 14 -5.90 -19.22 26.50
CA GLN A 14 -5.13 -19.52 25.28
C GLN A 14 -5.89 -19.16 24.02
N MET A 15 -7.17 -19.54 23.95
CA MET A 15 -8.04 -19.21 22.82
C MET A 15 -8.19 -17.69 22.65
N GLN A 16 -8.36 -16.95 23.75
CA GLN A 16 -8.41 -15.47 23.73
C GLN A 16 -7.11 -14.86 23.21
N ARG A 17 -5.94 -15.34 23.68
CA ARG A 17 -4.63 -14.90 23.17
C ARG A 17 -4.51 -15.12 21.66
N THR A 18 -4.81 -16.33 21.18
CA THR A 18 -4.74 -16.63 19.73
C THR A 18 -5.67 -15.74 18.90
N MET A 19 -6.90 -15.50 19.37
CA MET A 19 -7.82 -14.59 18.67
C MET A 19 -7.28 -13.16 18.64
N LEU A 20 -6.64 -12.71 19.71
CA LEU A 20 -6.09 -11.37 19.81
C LEU A 20 -4.89 -11.18 18.88
N GLU A 21 -3.93 -12.10 18.90
CA GLU A 21 -2.78 -12.14 17.99
C GLU A 21 -3.24 -12.19 16.53
N SER A 22 -4.26 -13.00 16.22
CA SER A 22 -4.84 -13.07 14.88
C SER A 22 -5.50 -11.75 14.47
N SER A 23 -6.12 -11.02 15.39
CA SER A 23 -6.72 -9.72 15.11
C SER A 23 -5.66 -8.64 14.87
N GLN A 24 -4.56 -8.68 15.62
CA GLN A 24 -3.41 -7.80 15.42
C GLN A 24 -2.81 -8.03 14.04
N GLN A 25 -2.54 -9.29 13.70
CA GLN A 25 -1.98 -9.67 12.40
C GLN A 25 -2.91 -9.26 11.24
N ALA A 26 -4.22 -9.50 11.37
CA ALA A 26 -5.18 -9.07 10.36
C ALA A 26 -5.19 -7.54 10.18
N THR A 27 -4.96 -6.78 11.25
CA THR A 27 -4.86 -5.31 11.17
C THR A 27 -3.61 -4.89 10.39
N HIS A 28 -2.46 -5.51 10.68
CA HIS A 28 -1.22 -5.29 9.95
C HIS A 28 -1.38 -5.61 8.46
N GLU A 29 -1.93 -6.78 8.15
CA GLU A 29 -2.14 -7.24 6.77
C GLU A 29 -3.02 -6.26 5.97
N VAL A 30 -4.08 -5.72 6.59
CA VAL A 30 -4.95 -4.73 5.94
C VAL A 30 -4.22 -3.42 5.68
N ILE A 31 -3.40 -2.97 6.61
CA ILE A 31 -2.63 -1.72 6.47
C ILE A 31 -1.56 -1.89 5.39
N GLU A 32 -0.81 -2.98 5.41
CA GLU A 32 0.20 -3.30 4.39
C GLU A 32 -0.44 -3.42 3.00
N ALA A 33 -1.60 -4.06 2.89
CA ALA A 33 -2.32 -4.11 1.62
C ALA A 33 -2.74 -2.71 1.11
N GLN A 34 -3.07 -1.77 2.00
CA GLN A 34 -3.35 -0.38 1.62
C GLN A 34 -2.09 0.35 1.18
N LYS A 35 -0.96 0.16 1.87
CA LYS A 35 0.34 0.74 1.50
C LYS A 35 0.78 0.26 0.12
N GLU A 36 0.69 -1.04 -0.14
CA GLU A 36 1.01 -1.64 -1.44
C GLU A 36 0.10 -1.10 -2.56
N ALA A 37 -1.21 -0.96 -2.30
CA ALA A 37 -2.14 -0.40 -3.28
C ALA A 37 -1.82 1.06 -3.64
N VAL A 38 -1.44 1.87 -2.65
CA VAL A 38 -1.02 3.27 -2.88
C VAL A 38 0.28 3.31 -3.68
N ALA A 39 1.29 2.51 -3.30
CA ALA A 39 2.55 2.44 -4.03
C ALA A 39 2.35 2.00 -5.49
N GLN A 40 1.53 0.97 -5.72
CA GLN A 40 1.22 0.49 -7.07
C GLN A 40 0.49 1.55 -7.91
N MET A 41 -0.39 2.35 -7.29
CA MET A 41 -1.09 3.44 -7.98
C MET A 41 -0.10 4.52 -8.45
N THR A 42 0.89 4.86 -7.63
CA THR A 42 1.96 5.80 -7.98
C THR A 42 2.84 5.25 -9.11
N GLU A 43 3.31 4.01 -9.00
CA GLU A 43 4.10 3.34 -10.06
C GLU A 43 3.32 3.25 -11.38
N SER A 44 2.02 2.99 -11.32
CA SER A 44 1.16 2.97 -12.51
C SER A 44 1.05 4.34 -13.17
N ALA A 45 1.07 5.42 -12.41
CA ALA A 45 1.03 6.78 -12.93
C ALA A 45 2.35 7.15 -13.64
N GLU A 46 3.50 6.78 -13.08
CA GLU A 46 4.81 6.91 -13.73
C GLU A 46 4.88 6.11 -15.03
N GLN A 47 4.40 4.87 -15.01
CA GLN A 47 4.36 4.03 -16.20
C GLN A 47 3.46 4.64 -17.29
N TYR A 48 2.33 5.24 -16.91
CA TYR A 48 1.47 5.96 -17.83
C TYR A 48 2.16 7.18 -18.44
N GLN A 49 2.88 7.97 -17.65
CA GLN A 49 3.68 9.10 -18.16
C GLN A 49 4.67 8.64 -19.23
N SER A 50 5.46 7.61 -18.92
CA SER A 50 6.45 7.06 -19.87
C SER A 50 5.81 6.55 -21.17
N LEU A 51 4.66 5.89 -21.09
CA LEU A 51 3.92 5.43 -22.27
C LEU A 51 3.33 6.61 -23.07
N SER A 52 2.88 7.67 -22.39
CA SER A 52 2.37 8.87 -23.04
C SER A 52 3.46 9.57 -23.85
N GLU A 53 4.65 9.74 -23.28
CA GLU A 53 5.81 10.31 -23.97
C GLU A 53 6.21 9.50 -25.21
N GLN A 54 6.25 8.18 -25.09
CA GLN A 54 6.53 7.28 -26.22
C GLN A 54 5.46 7.39 -27.33
N ASN A 55 4.18 7.50 -26.98
CA ASN A 55 3.09 7.63 -27.94
C ASN A 55 3.14 8.96 -28.70
N VAL A 56 3.54 10.04 -28.03
CA VAL A 56 3.72 11.34 -28.68
C VAL A 56 4.82 11.26 -29.73
N GLU A 57 5.98 10.72 -29.36
CA GLU A 57 7.11 10.54 -30.28
C GLU A 57 6.75 9.67 -31.49
N LEU A 58 5.97 8.61 -31.27
CA LEU A 58 5.45 7.76 -32.35
C LEU A 58 4.47 8.50 -33.26
N SER A 59 3.58 9.31 -32.68
CA SER A 59 2.60 10.09 -33.44
C SER A 59 3.28 11.17 -34.30
N LYS A 60 4.29 11.85 -33.76
CA LYS A 60 5.13 12.82 -34.50
C LYS A 60 5.82 12.16 -35.70
N LYS A 61 6.48 11.02 -35.48
CA LYS A 61 7.13 10.24 -36.55
C LYS A 61 6.15 9.75 -37.63
N ALA A 62 4.94 9.36 -37.23
CA ALA A 62 3.91 8.92 -38.18
C ALA A 62 3.39 10.07 -39.04
N LEU A 63 3.27 11.28 -38.48
CA LEU A 63 2.90 12.49 -39.22
C LEU A 63 3.97 12.88 -40.25
N HIS A 64 5.25 12.92 -39.85
CA HIS A 64 6.35 13.17 -40.79
C HIS A 64 6.37 12.12 -41.91
N ALA A 65 6.25 10.83 -41.58
CA ALA A 65 6.22 9.78 -42.59
C ALA A 65 5.02 9.90 -43.56
N TYR A 66 3.89 10.44 -43.11
CA TYR A 66 2.74 10.71 -43.97
C TYR A 66 3.01 11.85 -44.95
N PHE A 67 3.58 12.97 -44.47
CA PHE A 67 3.92 14.11 -45.33
C PHE A 67 5.05 13.77 -46.31
N ASP A 68 6.10 13.07 -45.86
CA ASP A 68 7.17 12.54 -46.72
C ASP A 68 6.60 11.70 -47.87
N ALA A 69 5.63 10.83 -47.58
CA ALA A 69 4.98 10.00 -48.59
C ALA A 69 4.16 10.82 -49.59
N VAL A 70 3.47 11.87 -49.13
CA VAL A 70 2.71 12.79 -49.98
C VAL A 70 3.66 13.61 -50.87
N GLU A 71 4.76 14.13 -50.33
CA GLU A 71 5.75 14.87 -51.09
C GLU A 71 6.38 14.01 -52.18
N SER A 72 6.68 12.73 -51.87
CA SER A 72 7.30 11.79 -52.81
C SER A 72 6.49 11.50 -54.08
N VAL A 73 5.16 11.74 -54.06
CA VAL A 73 4.26 11.50 -55.20
C VAL A 73 3.92 12.79 -55.95
N MET A 74 4.36 13.96 -55.47
CA MET A 74 4.11 15.24 -56.11
C MET A 74 5.25 15.67 -57.05
N PRO A 75 4.96 16.48 -58.09
CA PRO A 75 6.01 17.06 -58.94
C PRO A 75 6.95 17.94 -58.11
N GLU A 76 8.26 17.85 -58.36
CA GLU A 76 9.26 18.68 -57.68
C GLU A 76 8.89 20.18 -57.74
N GLY A 77 8.90 20.85 -56.59
CA GLY A 77 8.65 22.30 -56.47
C GLY A 77 7.17 22.72 -56.52
N SER A 78 6.23 21.78 -56.41
CA SER A 78 4.79 22.08 -56.43
C SER A 78 4.24 22.66 -55.12
N VAL A 79 4.56 22.07 -53.97
CA VAL A 79 4.23 22.55 -52.63
C VAL A 79 5.35 22.13 -51.68
N ASP A 80 5.81 23.05 -50.84
CA ASP A 80 6.74 22.79 -49.74
C ASP A 80 5.92 22.75 -48.43
N PHE A 81 5.97 21.62 -47.72
CA PHE A 81 5.27 21.44 -46.44
C PHE A 81 6.14 21.75 -45.22
N THR A 82 7.43 22.03 -45.40
CA THR A 82 8.40 22.20 -44.31
C THR A 82 7.94 23.23 -43.28
N GLU A 83 7.45 24.39 -43.74
CA GLU A 83 6.99 25.48 -42.84
C GLU A 83 5.69 25.11 -42.09
N PHE A 84 4.87 24.22 -42.66
CA PHE A 84 3.68 23.69 -42.01
C PHE A 84 4.01 22.57 -41.02
N GLU A 85 4.97 21.71 -41.35
CA GLU A 85 5.49 20.68 -40.45
C GLU A 85 6.18 21.29 -39.23
N GLU A 86 7.03 22.32 -39.42
CA GLU A 86 7.65 23.05 -38.32
C GLU A 86 6.61 23.68 -37.39
N LEU A 87 5.57 24.31 -37.95
CA LEU A 87 4.49 24.90 -37.15
C LEU A 87 3.68 23.84 -36.38
N LEU A 88 3.44 22.67 -36.99
CA LEU A 88 2.77 21.56 -36.32
C LEU A 88 3.63 20.97 -35.21
N ASP A 89 4.92 20.78 -35.46
CA ASP A 89 5.89 20.28 -34.48
C ASP A 89 5.97 21.23 -33.28
N GLU A 90 6.06 22.54 -33.50
CA GLU A 90 6.14 23.53 -32.43
C GLU A 90 4.86 23.53 -31.56
N GLN A 91 3.68 23.38 -32.18
CA GLN A 91 2.42 23.24 -31.45
C GLN A 91 2.32 21.92 -30.68
N TYR A 92 2.79 20.82 -31.27
CA TYR A 92 2.77 19.50 -30.63
C TYR A 92 3.71 19.48 -29.42
N ASP A 93 4.92 20.02 -29.58
CA ASP A 93 5.94 20.10 -28.54
C ASP A 93 5.44 21.00 -27.39
N ALA A 94 4.87 22.16 -27.69
CA ALA A 94 4.31 23.06 -26.66
C ALA A 94 3.17 22.41 -25.85
N LEU A 95 2.27 21.69 -26.51
CA LEU A 95 1.18 20.97 -25.83
C LEU A 95 1.72 19.83 -24.96
N THR A 96 2.64 19.04 -25.51
CA THR A 96 3.19 17.86 -24.84
C THR A 96 4.05 18.26 -23.66
N GLU A 97 4.89 19.28 -23.79
CA GLU A 97 5.74 19.78 -22.70
C GLU A 97 4.89 20.32 -21.54
N ASN A 98 3.78 20.98 -21.85
CA ASN A 98 2.86 21.44 -20.79
C ASN A 98 2.13 20.26 -20.12
N GLN A 99 1.72 19.25 -20.89
CA GLN A 99 1.10 18.04 -20.36
C GLN A 99 2.08 17.25 -19.48
N ALA A 100 3.33 17.06 -19.93
CA ALA A 100 4.39 16.38 -19.21
C ALA A 100 4.66 17.06 -17.86
N ARG A 101 4.82 18.39 -17.86
CA ARG A 101 5.02 19.16 -16.60
C ARG A 101 3.85 19.03 -15.63
N MET A 102 2.60 19.01 -16.10
CA MET A 102 1.45 18.79 -15.22
C MET A 102 1.41 17.36 -14.66
N LEU A 103 1.72 16.37 -15.48
CA LEU A 103 1.76 14.97 -15.06
C LEU A 103 2.88 14.74 -14.04
N GLU A 104 4.08 15.22 -14.31
CA GLU A 104 5.24 15.15 -13.41
C GLU A 104 4.91 15.77 -12.05
N ALA A 105 4.38 17.00 -12.02
CA ALA A 105 3.97 17.64 -10.76
C ALA A 105 2.84 16.89 -10.03
N SER A 106 1.97 16.19 -10.78
CA SER A 106 0.91 15.37 -10.17
C SER A 106 1.47 14.08 -9.58
N ILE A 107 2.44 13.44 -10.25
CA ILE A 107 3.11 12.22 -9.78
C ILE A 107 3.95 12.53 -8.55
N GLU A 108 4.74 13.61 -8.56
CA GLU A 108 5.52 14.06 -7.40
C GLU A 108 4.60 14.31 -6.19
N ALA A 109 3.45 14.97 -6.41
CA ALA A 109 2.46 15.13 -5.35
C ALA A 109 1.88 13.78 -4.87
N MET A 110 1.66 12.80 -5.76
CA MET A 110 1.20 11.47 -5.36
C MET A 110 2.25 10.71 -4.56
N GLU A 111 3.53 10.80 -4.92
CA GLU A 111 4.67 10.24 -4.18
C GLU A 111 4.77 10.84 -2.77
N GLU A 112 4.76 12.17 -2.67
CA GLU A 112 4.79 12.84 -1.36
C GLU A 112 3.62 12.41 -0.45
N ASN A 113 2.43 12.24 -1.03
CA ASN A 113 1.26 11.76 -0.30
C ASN A 113 1.37 10.28 0.08
N ALA A 114 1.95 9.45 -0.80
CA ALA A 114 2.20 8.04 -0.53
C ALA A 114 3.19 7.86 0.63
N ASP A 115 4.30 8.61 0.62
CA ASP A 115 5.29 8.61 1.69
C ASP A 115 4.71 9.12 3.02
N ALA A 116 3.87 10.15 2.96
CA ALA A 116 3.16 10.64 4.15
C ALA A 116 2.16 9.62 4.69
N PHE A 117 1.47 8.89 3.80
CA PHE A 117 0.57 7.80 4.19
C PHE A 117 1.33 6.62 4.80
N ASP A 118 2.46 6.22 4.23
CA ASP A 118 3.34 5.16 4.72
C ASP A 118 3.79 5.44 6.17
N GLN A 119 4.32 6.64 6.42
CA GLN A 119 4.72 7.07 7.77
C GLN A 119 3.56 7.11 8.76
N TYR A 120 2.38 7.56 8.31
CA TYR A 120 1.17 7.56 9.13
C TYR A 120 0.71 6.14 9.46
N ALA A 121 0.72 5.24 8.47
CA ALA A 121 0.34 3.85 8.60
C ALA A 121 1.25 3.10 9.58
N ASP A 122 2.56 3.34 9.51
CA ASP A 122 3.54 2.78 10.44
C ASP A 122 3.28 3.27 11.87
N SER A 123 3.12 4.59 12.03
CA SER A 123 2.80 5.19 13.34
C SER A 123 1.50 4.64 13.93
N TYR A 124 0.48 4.44 13.08
CA TYR A 124 -0.79 3.86 13.50
C TYR A 124 -0.64 2.40 13.91
N THR A 125 0.13 1.61 13.15
CA THR A 125 0.43 0.20 13.46
C THR A 125 1.17 0.06 14.79
N GLU A 126 2.16 0.92 15.06
CA GLU A 126 2.87 0.94 16.35
C GLU A 126 1.92 1.21 17.54
N VAL A 127 0.98 2.15 17.38
CA VAL A 127 -0.02 2.46 18.42
C VAL A 127 -0.96 1.27 18.64
N VAL A 128 -1.36 0.60 17.55
CA VAL A 128 -2.17 -0.61 17.59
C VAL A 128 -1.44 -1.70 18.37
N ASP A 129 -0.18 -1.95 18.05
CA ASP A 129 0.66 -2.97 18.72
C ASP A 129 0.81 -2.69 20.21
N SER A 130 1.15 -1.45 20.57
CA SER A 130 1.26 -1.04 21.97
C SER A 130 -0.06 -1.23 22.74
N SER A 131 -1.20 -1.02 22.07
CA SER A 131 -2.53 -1.22 22.65
C SER A 131 -2.83 -2.72 22.85
N PHE A 132 -2.47 -3.56 21.88
CA PHE A 132 -2.60 -5.02 21.97
C PHE A 132 -1.72 -5.60 23.07
N ASP A 133 -0.46 -5.18 23.16
CA ASP A 133 0.47 -5.60 24.21
C ASP A 133 -0.05 -5.21 25.60
N SER A 134 -0.50 -3.96 25.76
CA SER A 134 -1.08 -3.49 27.02
C SER A 134 -2.31 -4.32 27.44
N PHE A 135 -3.13 -4.72 26.46
CA PHE A 135 -4.29 -5.55 26.69
C PHE A 135 -3.91 -7.00 27.06
N LEU A 136 -2.92 -7.59 26.38
CA LEU A 136 -2.38 -8.91 26.71
C LEU A 136 -1.79 -8.94 28.11
N GLU A 137 -0.98 -7.96 28.48
CA GLU A 137 -0.41 -7.88 29.82
C GLU A 137 -1.51 -7.77 30.90
N ALA A 138 -2.59 -7.03 30.63
CA ALA A 138 -3.72 -6.96 31.56
C ALA A 138 -4.42 -8.32 31.71
N HIS A 139 -4.59 -9.07 30.61
CA HIS A 139 -5.15 -10.41 30.62
C HIS A 139 -4.26 -11.42 31.35
N GLU A 140 -2.94 -11.39 31.13
CA GLU A 140 -1.97 -12.25 31.81
C GLU A 140 -1.98 -12.04 33.33
N ARG A 141 -2.11 -10.78 33.78
CA ARG A 141 -2.26 -10.48 35.22
C ARG A 141 -3.54 -11.09 35.81
N ILE A 142 -4.63 -11.14 35.04
CA ILE A 142 -5.88 -11.78 35.45
C ILE A 142 -5.73 -13.30 35.49
N GLU A 143 -5.09 -13.90 34.48
CA GLU A 143 -4.79 -15.33 34.44
C GLU A 143 -3.97 -15.75 35.66
N ALA A 144 -2.88 -15.04 35.96
CA ALA A 144 -2.05 -15.30 37.14
C ALA A 144 -2.85 -15.20 38.45
N SER A 145 -3.68 -14.17 38.61
CA SER A 145 -4.56 -14.05 39.79
C SER A 145 -5.57 -15.18 39.91
N PHE A 146 -6.01 -15.76 38.79
CA PHE A 146 -6.93 -16.90 38.78
C PHE A 146 -6.20 -18.21 39.07
N GLU A 147 -4.99 -18.40 38.55
CA GLU A 147 -4.12 -19.53 38.90
C GLU A 147 -3.83 -19.54 40.42
N ASP A 148 -3.41 -18.40 40.98
CA ASP A 148 -3.16 -18.26 42.43
C ASP A 148 -4.42 -18.56 43.28
N ALA A 149 -5.60 -18.14 42.83
CA ALA A 149 -6.86 -18.39 43.54
C ALA A 149 -7.30 -19.85 43.45
N SER A 150 -7.04 -20.51 42.31
CA SER A 150 -7.31 -21.93 42.11
C SER A 150 -6.43 -22.79 43.01
N GLU A 151 -5.13 -22.49 43.07
CA GLU A 151 -4.18 -23.19 43.95
C GLU A 151 -4.58 -23.06 45.43
N GLN A 152 -4.90 -21.85 45.90
CA GLN A 152 -5.38 -21.63 47.26
C GLN A 152 -6.66 -22.41 47.59
N PHE A 153 -7.55 -22.59 46.62
CA PHE A 153 -8.79 -23.34 46.80
C PHE A 153 -8.52 -24.85 46.88
N GLU A 154 -7.60 -25.36 46.07
CA GLU A 154 -7.15 -26.76 46.15
C GLU A 154 -6.49 -27.06 47.50
N ASP A 155 -5.56 -26.21 47.95
CA ASP A 155 -4.89 -26.36 49.25
C ASP A 155 -5.91 -26.41 50.41
N ALA A 156 -6.90 -25.52 50.40
CA ALA A 156 -7.96 -25.49 51.43
C ALA A 156 -8.90 -26.71 51.36
N ALA A 157 -9.14 -27.26 50.17
CA ALA A 157 -9.96 -28.46 49.99
C ALA A 157 -9.22 -29.73 50.44
N GLU A 158 -7.92 -29.82 50.21
CA GLU A 158 -7.07 -30.88 50.74
C GLU A 158 -7.01 -30.84 52.26
N GLU A 159 -6.88 -29.66 52.88
CA GLU A 159 -6.86 -29.50 54.35
C GLU A 159 -8.17 -29.95 55.02
N LEU A 160 -9.32 -29.81 54.34
CA LEU A 160 -10.64 -30.24 54.85
C LEU A 160 -10.93 -31.74 54.69
N THR A 161 -10.15 -32.45 53.88
CA THR A 161 -10.37 -33.87 53.58
C THR A 161 -9.36 -34.83 54.23
N VAL A 162 -8.37 -34.28 54.95
CA VAL A 162 -7.44 -34.98 55.86
C VAL A 162 -7.99 -35.01 57.29
#